data_AF-A0A0N5CDD2-F1
#
_entry.id   AF-A0A0N5CDD2-F1
#
_cell.length_a   1.000
_cell.length_b   1.000
_cell.length_c   1.000
_cell.angle_alpha   90.00
_cell.angle_beta   90.00
_cell.angle_gamma   90.00
#
_symmetry.space_group_name_H-M   'P 1'
#
loop_
_entity.id
_entity.type
_entity.pdbx_description
1 polymer ?
#
loop_
_entity_poly.entity_id
_entity_poly.type
_entity_poly.pdbx_seq_one_letter_code
_entity_poly.pdbx_strand_id
1 'polypeptide(L)'
;MSWIFGVKPQGIPNAPPADFNPDAPQQGSGAPNVDQKMGAQSSYSFDSTALERAAKAARDLERSSNAKEALELSRLQELTKHKEIDMEKTRMEAQIATVKLEQARIMEEEKRKTLAEQTKHANARAEYQDQLARKRSQEELAMKQKFEEENRRKQEESVAKQESIRRKTIEHELELRHKFDLEKIDTEVKARAKAARENRDVNLEQLRAGEEERRKTVIEQIKTSGALIGTGLQEFFSDKKKMTAFVGTATALAVGWYGAKRGSGIAAKYIETHLGKPNLVRETSRITPLEIAKHPIQTVKQIFRKSSDPLEGVVIAPKLESRLRDIAITTKNVKRNNGLFRNVLFYGPPGTGKTLFAKSLARHSGLDYAILTGGDVAPMGADGVSAIHKVFDWANTSRKGLVLFIDEADAFLRKRSTEKISEHMRAMLNAFLYRTGEQSSKFMLILASNQPEQFDWAMNDRLDELVYFGLPQQPERERILLQYFQQYIVNSVTSKNRNSRLKIGDFDWVELLKDISLKTEGMSGRELSKLVFGWQALAYASEDGVLTKEIIENSLENAIQQHKRKMDWLLKEVNTLNPKEHTNFAALKDQ
;
A
#
# COMPACT_ATOMS: atom_id res chain seq x y z
N MET A 1 16.03 40.23 1.75
CA MET A 1 17.13 39.36 2.21
C MET A 1 17.27 38.19 1.24
N SER A 2 17.83 38.43 0.06
CA SER A 2 17.88 37.45 -1.04
C SER A 2 19.18 37.63 -1.84
N TRP A 3 20.31 37.62 -1.13
CA TRP A 3 21.66 37.58 -1.69
C TRP A 3 22.48 36.77 -0.71
N ILE A 4 22.72 35.49 -1.00
CA ILE A 4 23.81 34.59 -0.56
C ILE A 4 23.37 33.17 -0.98
N PHE A 5 24.24 32.48 -1.73
CA PHE A 5 24.06 31.19 -2.44
C PHE A 5 23.50 31.31 -3.87
N GLY A 6 24.42 31.67 -4.77
CA GLY A 6 24.24 31.59 -6.21
C GLY A 6 24.44 30.17 -6.74
N VAL A 7 23.47 29.70 -7.51
CA VAL A 7 23.62 28.72 -8.59
C VAL A 7 22.77 29.24 -9.75
N LYS A 8 23.41 29.56 -10.87
CA LYS A 8 22.73 30.09 -12.07
C LYS A 8 22.01 28.96 -12.81
N PRO A 9 20.77 29.17 -13.29
CA PRO A 9 20.13 28.27 -14.25
C PRO A 9 20.64 28.59 -15.67
N GLN A 10 21.15 27.59 -16.39
CA GLN A 10 21.46 27.73 -17.82
C GLN A 10 20.16 27.64 -18.63
N GLY A 11 19.83 28.75 -19.30
CA GLY A 11 18.73 28.88 -20.24
C GLY A 11 19.10 28.42 -21.64
N ILE A 12 18.04 28.02 -22.35
CA ILE A 12 17.97 27.71 -23.77
C ILE A 12 18.31 28.96 -24.60
N PRO A 13 19.06 28.83 -25.71
CA PRO A 13 18.99 29.81 -26.79
C PRO A 13 18.49 29.18 -28.10
N ASN A 14 17.58 29.89 -28.76
CA ASN A 14 17.22 29.74 -30.17
C ASN A 14 18.12 30.61 -31.07
N ALA A 15 18.20 30.23 -32.36
CA ALA A 15 18.70 30.93 -33.56
C ALA A 15 20.14 30.55 -34.04
N PRO A 16 20.53 30.81 -35.32
CA PRO A 16 19.88 30.69 -36.65
C PRO A 16 20.76 29.80 -37.61
N PRO A 17 20.53 29.70 -38.96
CA PRO A 17 21.10 28.63 -39.79
C PRO A 17 22.37 29.02 -40.58
N ALA A 18 22.92 27.99 -41.25
CA ALA A 18 23.94 27.97 -42.32
C ALA A 18 25.39 27.66 -41.88
N ASP A 19 25.97 26.76 -42.69
CA ASP A 19 27.39 26.49 -42.93
C ASP A 19 28.22 25.82 -41.84
N PHE A 20 28.47 24.51 -42.00
CA PHE A 20 29.86 24.06 -42.14
C PHE A 20 30.02 22.75 -42.93
N ASN A 21 31.07 22.80 -43.73
CA ASN A 21 31.57 21.93 -44.79
C ASN A 21 32.44 20.79 -44.21
N PRO A 22 32.50 19.59 -44.83
CA PRO A 22 33.53 18.60 -44.55
C PRO A 22 34.65 18.68 -45.59
N ASP A 23 35.84 19.12 -45.19
CA ASP A 23 37.11 18.93 -45.91
C ASP A 23 38.04 18.09 -44.99
N ALA A 24 38.80 17.09 -45.41
CA ALA A 24 39.52 16.86 -46.67
C ALA A 24 39.95 15.37 -46.79
N PRO A 25 40.71 14.90 -47.82
CA PRO A 25 41.08 15.55 -49.07
C PRO A 25 40.73 14.76 -50.34
N GLN A 26 40.57 15.50 -51.43
CA GLN A 26 40.68 15.02 -52.80
C GLN A 26 42.12 14.58 -53.12
N GLN A 27 42.26 13.41 -53.73
CA GLN A 27 43.28 13.17 -54.75
C GLN A 27 42.58 12.60 -55.98
N GLY A 28 42.56 13.40 -57.03
CA GLY A 28 42.09 12.99 -58.34
C GLY A 28 43.13 12.17 -59.09
N SER A 29 42.65 11.29 -59.95
CA SER A 29 43.21 10.98 -61.26
C SER A 29 42.11 10.20 -61.97
N GLY A 30 41.49 10.79 -62.98
CA GLY A 30 42.05 10.74 -64.32
C GLY A 30 41.22 9.73 -65.08
N ALA A 31 40.09 10.19 -65.62
CA ALA A 31 39.35 9.43 -66.62
C ALA A 31 40.29 9.17 -67.80
N PRO A 32 40.55 7.92 -68.20
CA PRO A 32 41.11 7.65 -69.50
C PRO A 32 39.96 7.62 -70.49
N ASN A 33 39.88 8.69 -71.29
CA ASN A 33 39.38 8.56 -72.64
C ASN A 33 40.43 7.77 -73.42
N VAL A 34 40.15 6.50 -73.71
CA VAL A 34 40.91 5.71 -74.68
C VAL A 34 39.90 5.08 -75.62
N ASP A 35 39.81 5.72 -76.78
CA ASP A 35 39.36 5.17 -78.04
C ASP A 35 39.94 3.77 -78.33
N GLN A 36 39.16 2.98 -79.08
CA GLN A 36 39.60 1.90 -79.95
C GLN A 36 40.18 0.62 -79.30
N LYS A 37 39.37 -0.45 -79.23
CA LYS A 37 39.27 -1.50 -80.28
C LYS A 37 38.79 -2.85 -79.70
N MET A 38 37.93 -3.50 -80.49
CA MET A 38 37.71 -4.95 -80.56
C MET A 38 36.92 -5.62 -79.43
N GLY A 39 35.61 -5.55 -79.56
CA GLY A 39 34.70 -6.65 -79.23
C GLY A 39 33.69 -6.73 -80.36
N ALA A 40 34.12 -7.32 -81.49
CA ALA A 40 33.36 -7.40 -82.72
C ALA A 40 31.93 -7.87 -82.43
N GLN A 41 30.94 -6.98 -82.56
CA GLN A 41 29.65 -7.41 -83.08
C GLN A 41 29.99 -8.13 -84.37
N SER A 42 29.89 -9.47 -84.35
CA SER A 42 29.94 -10.26 -85.55
C SER A 42 28.79 -9.79 -86.41
N SER A 43 29.04 -8.77 -87.23
CA SER A 43 28.28 -8.58 -88.45
C SER A 43 28.38 -9.93 -89.12
N TYR A 44 27.27 -10.67 -89.11
CA TYR A 44 27.10 -11.79 -90.02
C TYR A 44 27.21 -11.16 -91.41
N SER A 45 28.43 -11.11 -91.92
CA SER A 45 28.70 -10.89 -93.33
C SER A 45 27.96 -12.03 -94.01
N PHE A 46 26.80 -11.71 -94.57
CA PHE A 46 26.01 -12.63 -95.35
C PHE A 46 26.85 -12.92 -96.59
N ASP A 47 27.65 -13.99 -96.53
CA ASP A 47 28.51 -14.42 -97.62
C ASP A 47 27.60 -14.95 -98.73
N SER A 48 27.14 -14.05 -99.61
CA SER A 48 26.29 -14.35 -100.76
C SER A 48 26.95 -15.38 -101.67
N THR A 49 28.30 -15.43 -101.69
CA THR A 49 29.06 -16.43 -102.45
C THR A 49 29.07 -17.80 -101.78
N ALA A 50 28.97 -17.88 -100.44
CA ALA A 50 28.79 -19.13 -99.72
C ALA A 50 27.38 -19.69 -99.93
N LEU A 51 26.35 -18.82 -99.96
CA LEU A 51 24.99 -19.22 -100.30
C LEU A 51 24.85 -19.66 -101.76
N GLU A 52 25.53 -19.01 -102.69
CA GLU A 52 25.54 -19.41 -104.09
C GLU A 52 26.31 -20.73 -104.30
N ARG A 53 27.43 -20.92 -103.59
CA ARG A 53 28.16 -22.20 -103.56
C ARG A 53 27.34 -23.31 -102.91
N ALA A 54 26.64 -23.03 -101.81
CA ALA A 54 25.75 -23.96 -101.13
C ALA A 54 24.53 -24.30 -102.00
N ALA A 55 23.96 -23.33 -102.70
CA ALA A 55 22.84 -23.54 -103.62
C ALA A 55 23.25 -24.35 -104.86
N LYS A 56 24.46 -24.12 -105.39
CA LYS A 56 25.04 -24.93 -106.48
C LYS A 56 25.34 -26.34 -106.00
N ALA A 57 25.97 -26.50 -104.83
CA ALA A 57 26.24 -27.79 -104.22
C ALA A 57 24.95 -28.56 -103.88
N ALA A 58 23.90 -27.88 -103.45
CA ALA A 58 22.58 -28.48 -103.19
C ALA A 58 21.93 -29.00 -104.47
N ARG A 59 22.00 -28.25 -105.59
CA ARG A 59 21.51 -28.70 -106.90
C ARG A 59 22.30 -29.87 -107.47
N ASP A 60 23.62 -29.89 -107.25
CA ASP A 60 24.49 -30.99 -107.68
C ASP A 60 24.25 -32.25 -106.81
N LEU A 61 23.98 -32.08 -105.51
CA LEU A 61 23.57 -33.14 -104.60
C LEU A 61 22.20 -33.73 -104.98
N GLU A 62 21.20 -32.90 -105.31
CA GLU A 62 19.86 -33.34 -105.74
C GLU A 62 19.86 -34.23 -106.99
N ARG A 63 20.87 -34.11 -107.86
CA ARG A 63 21.02 -34.95 -109.05
C ARG A 63 21.60 -36.34 -108.76
N SER A 64 22.14 -36.56 -107.57
CA SER A 64 22.72 -37.85 -107.16
C SER A 64 21.63 -38.81 -106.63
N SER A 65 21.79 -40.12 -106.84
CA SER A 65 20.81 -41.12 -106.39
C SER A 65 20.64 -41.18 -104.86
N ASN A 66 21.64 -40.70 -104.11
CA ASN A 66 21.73 -40.84 -102.65
C ASN A 66 21.45 -39.52 -101.89
N ALA A 67 20.92 -38.50 -102.58
CA ALA A 67 20.71 -37.15 -102.04
C ALA A 67 19.84 -37.10 -100.77
N LYS A 68 18.80 -37.94 -100.70
CA LYS A 68 17.86 -37.98 -99.56
C LYS A 68 18.52 -38.48 -98.28
N GLU A 69 19.33 -39.52 -98.38
CA GLU A 69 20.01 -40.13 -97.23
C GLU A 69 21.12 -39.22 -96.68
N ALA A 70 21.86 -38.54 -97.55
CA ALA A 70 22.85 -37.54 -97.16
C ALA A 70 22.21 -36.33 -96.43
N LEU A 71 21.03 -35.90 -96.87
CA LEU A 71 20.29 -34.80 -96.25
C LEU A 71 19.74 -35.20 -94.87
N GLU A 72 19.21 -36.41 -94.73
CA GLU A 72 18.77 -36.93 -93.42
C GLU A 72 19.93 -37.09 -92.44
N LEU A 73 21.09 -37.58 -92.89
CA LEU A 73 22.30 -37.66 -92.06
C LEU A 73 22.80 -36.28 -91.62
N SER A 74 22.79 -35.28 -92.51
CA SER A 74 23.14 -33.89 -92.16
C SER A 74 22.17 -33.31 -91.14
N ARG A 75 20.86 -33.56 -91.30
CA ARG A 75 19.83 -33.09 -90.38
C ARG A 75 19.97 -33.74 -89.00
N LEU A 76 20.28 -35.05 -88.95
CA LEU A 76 20.58 -35.76 -87.71
C LEU A 76 21.84 -35.20 -87.03
N GLN A 77 22.89 -34.90 -87.78
CA GLN A 77 24.12 -34.30 -87.25
C GLN A 77 23.90 -32.89 -86.68
N GLU A 78 23.09 -32.05 -87.33
CA GLU A 78 22.71 -30.74 -86.79
C GLU A 78 21.90 -30.88 -85.50
N LEU A 79 20.93 -31.80 -85.47
CA LEU A 79 20.15 -32.08 -84.26
C LEU A 79 21.03 -32.59 -83.11
N THR A 80 22.04 -33.41 -83.38
CA THR A 80 23.00 -33.84 -82.34
C THR A 80 23.84 -32.68 -81.84
N LYS A 81 24.33 -31.80 -82.73
CA LYS A 81 25.10 -30.61 -82.33
C LYS A 81 24.27 -29.64 -81.48
N HIS A 82 23.00 -29.41 -81.84
CA HIS A 82 22.11 -28.58 -81.03
C HIS A 82 21.90 -29.18 -79.64
N LYS A 83 21.68 -30.50 -79.55
CA LYS A 83 21.55 -31.17 -78.26
C LYS A 83 22.83 -31.08 -77.42
N GLU A 84 24.00 -31.18 -78.04
CA GLU A 84 25.28 -31.01 -77.34
C GLU A 84 25.44 -29.60 -76.76
N ILE A 85 25.12 -28.56 -77.55
CA ILE A 85 25.16 -27.16 -77.09
C ILE A 85 24.17 -26.92 -75.94
N ASP A 86 22.96 -27.47 -76.02
CA ASP A 86 21.97 -27.38 -74.94
C ASP A 86 22.45 -28.10 -73.67
N MET A 87 23.10 -29.26 -73.82
CA MET A 87 23.71 -29.99 -72.71
C MET A 87 24.88 -29.21 -72.08
N GLU A 88 25.69 -28.49 -72.85
CA GLU A 88 26.75 -27.63 -72.33
C GLU A 88 26.20 -26.40 -71.61
N LYS A 89 25.17 -25.77 -72.18
CA LYS A 89 24.50 -24.62 -71.56
C LYS A 89 23.90 -24.98 -70.21
N THR A 90 23.16 -26.10 -70.14
CA THR A 90 22.57 -26.57 -68.89
C THR A 90 23.64 -26.92 -67.84
N ARG A 91 24.77 -27.51 -68.25
CA ARG A 91 25.92 -27.74 -67.35
C ARG A 91 26.51 -26.43 -66.81
N MET A 92 26.67 -25.42 -67.66
CA MET A 92 27.20 -24.11 -67.24
C MET A 92 26.23 -23.40 -66.28
N GLU A 93 24.93 -23.45 -66.56
CA GLU A 93 23.90 -22.89 -65.67
C GLU A 93 23.90 -23.57 -64.30
N ALA A 94 24.06 -24.90 -64.27
CA ALA A 94 24.20 -25.65 -63.02
C ALA A 94 25.44 -25.23 -62.22
N GLN A 95 26.59 -25.06 -62.89
CA GLN A 95 27.82 -24.58 -62.24
C GLN A 95 27.64 -23.17 -61.67
N ILE A 96 27.06 -22.24 -62.43
CA ILE A 96 26.77 -20.87 -61.96
C ILE A 96 25.84 -20.91 -60.74
N ALA A 97 24.82 -21.77 -60.74
CA ALA A 97 23.93 -21.93 -59.61
C ALA A 97 24.68 -22.43 -58.35
N THR A 98 25.60 -23.39 -58.50
CA THR A 98 26.41 -23.87 -57.36
C THR A 98 27.30 -22.78 -56.77
N VAL A 99 27.98 -21.99 -57.62
CA VAL A 99 28.84 -20.89 -57.16
C VAL A 99 28.01 -19.81 -56.44
N LYS A 100 26.81 -19.49 -56.95
CA LYS A 100 25.90 -18.53 -56.29
C LYS A 100 25.43 -19.02 -54.92
N LEU A 101 25.12 -20.31 -54.78
CA LEU A 101 24.75 -20.91 -53.50
C LEU A 101 25.90 -20.83 -52.49
N GLU A 102 27.13 -21.09 -52.94
CA GLU A 102 28.32 -21.03 -52.08
C GLU A 102 28.63 -19.59 -51.64
N GLN A 103 28.52 -18.61 -52.54
CA GLN A 103 28.63 -17.19 -52.19
C GLN A 103 27.56 -16.75 -51.19
N ALA A 104 26.29 -17.18 -51.39
CA ALA A 104 25.21 -16.88 -50.45
C ALA A 104 25.48 -17.46 -49.06
N ARG A 105 25.99 -18.69 -48.99
CA ARG A 105 26.35 -19.36 -47.74
C ARG A 105 27.49 -18.62 -47.01
N ILE A 106 28.54 -18.22 -47.71
CA ILE A 106 29.66 -17.47 -47.14
C ILE A 106 29.16 -16.14 -46.55
N MET A 107 28.33 -15.41 -47.29
CA MET A 107 27.75 -14.15 -46.81
C MET A 107 26.86 -14.35 -45.57
N GLU A 108 26.09 -15.42 -45.50
CA GLU A 108 25.29 -15.74 -44.30
C GLU A 108 26.18 -16.08 -43.09
N GLU A 109 27.26 -16.83 -43.29
CA GLU A 109 28.21 -17.16 -42.23
C GLU A 109 28.91 -15.91 -41.69
N GLU A 110 29.31 -14.97 -42.54
CA GLU A 110 29.87 -13.67 -42.14
C GLU A 110 28.86 -12.81 -41.36
N LYS A 111 27.60 -12.76 -41.82
CA LYS A 111 26.52 -12.07 -41.09
C LYS A 111 26.28 -12.69 -39.71
N ARG A 112 26.30 -14.01 -39.60
CA ARG A 112 26.16 -14.69 -38.31
C ARG A 112 27.32 -14.37 -37.37
N LYS A 113 28.56 -14.33 -37.88
CA LYS A 113 29.75 -13.96 -37.09
C LYS A 113 29.67 -12.53 -36.57
N THR A 114 29.35 -11.57 -37.44
CA THR A 114 29.21 -10.15 -37.06
C THR A 114 28.08 -9.92 -36.06
N LEU A 115 26.93 -10.58 -36.23
CA LEU A 115 25.82 -10.51 -35.28
C LEU A 115 26.19 -11.13 -33.92
N ALA A 116 26.91 -12.26 -33.91
CA ALA A 116 27.37 -12.89 -32.68
C ALA A 116 28.37 -12.00 -31.91
N GLU A 117 29.21 -11.26 -32.61
CA GLU A 117 30.17 -10.33 -31.99
C GLU A 117 29.46 -9.07 -31.45
N GLN A 118 28.51 -8.51 -32.20
CA GLN A 118 27.69 -7.39 -31.74
C GLN A 118 26.85 -7.75 -30.50
N THR A 119 26.24 -8.93 -30.47
CA THR A 119 25.48 -9.41 -29.31
C THR A 119 26.38 -9.62 -28.09
N LYS A 120 27.60 -10.16 -28.26
CA LYS A 120 28.60 -10.23 -27.19
C LYS A 120 28.94 -8.85 -26.61
N HIS A 121 29.21 -7.86 -27.47
CA HIS A 121 29.49 -6.49 -27.02
C HIS A 121 28.29 -5.83 -26.33
N ALA A 122 27.08 -6.06 -26.83
CA ALA A 122 25.86 -5.56 -26.21
C ALA A 122 25.64 -6.17 -24.81
N ASN A 123 25.82 -7.48 -24.68
CA ASN A 123 25.71 -8.18 -23.39
C ASN A 123 26.75 -7.68 -22.39
N ALA A 124 28.02 -7.53 -22.79
CA ALA A 124 29.07 -7.00 -21.92
C ALA A 124 28.77 -5.57 -21.44
N ARG A 125 28.21 -4.71 -22.30
CA ARG A 125 27.78 -3.36 -21.91
C ARG A 125 26.61 -3.39 -20.93
N ALA A 126 25.63 -4.28 -21.13
CA ALA A 126 24.50 -4.44 -20.25
C ALA A 126 24.92 -4.93 -18.85
N GLU A 127 25.80 -5.93 -18.77
CA GLU A 127 26.36 -6.42 -17.50
C GLU A 127 27.13 -5.33 -16.76
N TYR A 128 27.95 -4.55 -17.47
CA TYR A 128 28.69 -3.45 -16.88
C TYR A 128 27.77 -2.35 -16.33
N GLN A 129 26.69 -2.03 -17.05
CA GLN A 129 25.66 -1.10 -16.57
C GLN A 129 24.92 -1.62 -15.34
N ASP A 130 24.59 -2.90 -15.28
CA ASP A 130 23.97 -3.53 -14.11
C ASP A 130 24.90 -3.49 -12.88
N GLN A 131 26.20 -3.77 -13.07
CA GLN A 131 27.19 -3.64 -11.99
C GLN A 131 27.29 -2.21 -11.44
N LEU A 132 27.29 -1.20 -12.32
CA LEU A 132 27.28 0.21 -11.90
C LEU A 132 25.99 0.58 -11.17
N ALA A 133 24.84 0.10 -11.64
CA ALA A 133 23.54 0.35 -10.99
C ALA A 133 23.49 -0.26 -9.58
N ARG A 134 23.96 -1.50 -9.42
CA ARG A 134 24.08 -2.16 -8.10
C ARG A 134 24.99 -1.38 -7.16
N LYS A 135 26.13 -0.89 -7.66
CA LYS A 135 27.07 -0.10 -6.86
C LYS A 135 26.45 1.24 -6.40
N ARG A 136 25.76 1.96 -7.28
CA ARG A 136 25.03 3.19 -6.93
C ARG A 136 23.94 2.94 -5.88
N SER A 137 23.15 1.87 -6.06
CA SER A 137 22.11 1.50 -5.09
C SER A 137 22.70 1.16 -3.72
N GLN A 138 23.83 0.46 -3.68
CA GLN A 138 24.55 0.17 -2.42
C GLN A 138 25.06 1.44 -1.74
N GLU A 139 25.63 2.38 -2.51
CA GLU A 139 26.11 3.67 -1.99
C GLU A 139 24.96 4.54 -1.46
N GLU A 140 23.82 4.59 -2.16
CA GLU A 140 22.61 5.30 -1.71
C GLU A 140 22.04 4.71 -0.41
N LEU A 141 21.97 3.38 -0.32
CA LEU A 141 21.53 2.69 0.90
C LEU A 141 22.49 2.97 2.07
N ALA A 142 23.79 2.93 1.84
CA ALA A 142 24.79 3.23 2.86
C ALA A 142 24.70 4.70 3.33
N MET A 143 24.49 5.64 2.41
CA MET A 143 24.28 7.06 2.74
C MET A 143 23.01 7.28 3.56
N LYS A 144 21.91 6.62 3.19
CA LYS A 144 20.65 6.68 3.92
C LYS A 144 20.78 6.12 5.33
N GLN A 145 21.48 4.99 5.49
CA GLN A 145 21.76 4.40 6.81
C GLN A 145 22.58 5.35 7.71
N LYS A 146 23.63 5.99 7.16
CA LYS A 146 24.41 6.98 7.91
C LYS A 146 23.56 8.19 8.34
N PHE A 147 22.68 8.67 7.46
CA PHE A 147 21.79 9.78 7.77
C PHE A 147 20.75 9.41 8.85
N GLU A 148 20.19 8.20 8.78
CA GLU A 148 19.28 7.68 9.80
C GLU A 148 19.98 7.50 11.16
N GLU A 149 21.23 7.01 11.16
CA GLU A 149 22.04 6.85 12.37
C GLU A 149 22.36 8.21 13.02
N GLU A 150 22.71 9.22 12.23
CA GLU A 150 22.96 10.58 12.74
C GLU A 150 21.69 11.20 13.35
N ASN A 151 20.54 11.01 12.70
CA ASN A 151 19.26 11.47 13.24
C ASN A 151 18.87 10.74 14.52
N ARG A 152 19.10 9.42 14.60
CA ARG A 152 18.86 8.65 15.82
C ARG A 152 19.74 9.13 16.97
N ARG A 153 21.03 9.40 16.70
CA ARG A 153 21.95 9.97 17.69
C ARG A 153 21.50 11.33 18.20
N LYS A 154 21.04 12.23 17.31
CA LYS A 154 20.47 13.53 17.72
C LYS A 154 19.21 13.40 18.57
N GLN A 155 18.36 12.41 18.26
CA GLN A 155 17.17 12.10 19.07
C GLN A 155 17.55 11.56 20.45
N GLU A 156 18.49 10.61 20.52
CA GLU A 156 19.01 10.07 21.78
C GLU A 156 19.63 11.17 22.66
N GLU A 157 20.42 12.08 22.07
CA GLU A 157 20.99 13.23 22.78
C GLU A 157 19.90 14.21 23.29
N SER A 158 18.83 14.43 22.52
CA SER A 158 17.69 15.26 22.94
C SER A 158 16.91 14.63 24.10
N VAL A 159 16.65 13.32 24.02
CA VAL A 159 15.97 12.57 25.09
C VAL A 159 16.82 12.54 26.35
N ALA A 160 18.12 12.26 26.24
CA ALA A 160 19.04 12.29 27.38
C ALA A 160 19.08 13.67 28.06
N LYS A 161 19.06 14.76 27.27
CA LYS A 161 18.94 16.13 27.80
C LYS A 161 17.62 16.32 28.56
N GLN A 162 16.48 15.90 28.00
CA GLN A 162 15.18 15.97 28.68
C GLN A 162 15.14 15.15 29.97
N GLU A 163 15.73 13.95 29.98
CA GLU A 163 15.83 13.13 31.19
C GLU A 163 16.69 13.78 32.26
N SER A 164 17.83 14.38 31.88
CA SER A 164 18.69 15.11 32.82
C SER A 164 17.99 16.32 33.45
N ILE A 165 17.17 17.03 32.67
CA ILE A 165 16.35 18.15 33.17
C ILE A 165 15.31 17.62 34.14
N ARG A 166 14.56 16.57 33.77
CA ARG A 166 13.56 15.96 34.66
C ARG A 166 14.17 15.46 35.96
N ARG A 167 15.34 14.80 35.91
CA ARG A 167 16.06 14.37 37.12
C ARG A 167 16.42 15.54 38.02
N LYS A 168 16.97 16.61 37.45
CA LYS A 168 17.29 17.84 38.21
C LYS A 168 16.04 18.49 38.81
N THR A 169 14.89 18.48 38.11
CA THR A 169 13.63 18.99 38.65
C THR A 169 13.15 18.15 39.83
N ILE A 170 13.21 16.82 39.72
CA ILE A 170 12.82 15.89 40.80
C ILE A 170 13.75 16.03 42.00
N GLU A 171 15.07 16.14 41.78
CA GLU A 171 16.05 16.40 42.84
C GLU A 171 15.76 17.71 43.57
N HIS A 172 15.45 18.79 42.83
CA HIS A 172 15.09 20.07 43.43
C HIS A 172 13.80 20.01 44.26
N GLU A 173 12.79 19.28 43.76
CA GLU A 173 11.54 19.07 44.49
C GLU A 173 11.77 18.23 45.77
N LEU A 174 12.61 17.20 45.69
CA LEU A 174 13.01 16.39 46.85
C LEU A 174 13.77 17.21 47.88
N GLU A 175 14.70 18.07 47.46
CA GLU A 175 15.42 18.97 48.38
C GLU A 175 14.48 19.95 49.08
N LEU A 176 13.52 20.52 48.34
CA LEU A 176 12.49 21.38 48.93
C LEU A 176 11.65 20.63 49.95
N ARG A 177 11.17 19.42 49.62
CA ARG A 177 10.43 18.56 50.56
C ARG A 177 11.26 18.23 51.79
N HIS A 178 12.54 17.90 51.61
CA HIS A 178 13.43 17.58 52.72
C HIS A 178 13.68 18.80 53.62
N LYS A 179 13.73 20.01 53.07
CA LYS A 179 13.79 21.26 53.87
C LYS A 179 12.51 21.48 54.66
N PHE A 180 11.33 21.29 54.04
CA PHE A 180 10.05 21.41 54.73
C PHE A 180 9.89 20.36 55.84
N ASP A 181 10.28 19.11 55.59
CA ASP A 181 10.24 18.05 56.58
C ASP A 181 11.19 18.33 57.75
N LEU A 182 12.37 18.90 57.49
CA LEU A 182 13.29 19.33 58.55
C LEU A 182 12.72 20.47 59.39
N GLU A 183 12.09 21.48 58.79
CA GLU A 183 11.40 22.54 59.54
C GLU A 183 10.24 21.99 60.37
N LYS A 184 9.47 21.06 59.80
CA LYS A 184 8.38 20.39 60.51
C LYS A 184 8.89 19.57 61.69
N ILE A 185 10.00 18.84 61.51
CA ILE A 185 10.64 18.10 62.59
C ILE A 185 11.20 19.06 63.65
N ASP A 186 11.84 20.17 63.26
CA ASP A 186 12.38 21.15 64.22
C ASP A 186 11.26 21.82 65.04
N THR A 187 10.14 22.15 64.40
CA THR A 187 8.96 22.68 65.10
C THR A 187 8.32 21.64 66.03
N GLU A 188 8.19 20.39 65.58
CA GLU A 188 7.68 19.29 66.41
C GLU A 188 8.62 18.96 67.57
N VAL A 189 9.94 19.00 67.36
CA VAL A 189 10.96 18.80 68.39
C VAL A 189 10.94 19.94 69.39
N LYS A 190 10.80 21.20 68.96
CA LYS A 190 10.64 22.35 69.87
C LYS A 190 9.35 22.25 70.69
N ALA A 191 8.25 21.79 70.08
CA ALA A 191 6.99 21.56 70.77
C ALA A 191 7.09 20.39 71.78
N ARG A 192 7.68 19.26 71.38
CA ARG A 192 7.95 18.11 72.26
C ARG A 192 8.93 18.45 73.36
N ALA A 193 9.97 19.25 73.10
CA ALA A 193 10.91 19.71 74.12
C ALA A 193 10.24 20.63 75.15
N LYS A 194 9.26 21.44 74.74
CA LYS A 194 8.44 22.24 75.65
C LYS A 194 7.53 21.35 76.51
N ALA A 195 6.88 20.35 75.91
CA ALA A 195 6.07 19.36 76.63
C ALA A 195 6.89 18.43 77.55
N ALA A 196 8.13 18.09 77.16
CA ALA A 196 9.05 17.28 77.97
C ALA A 196 9.63 18.06 79.16
N ARG A 197 9.76 19.39 79.06
CA ARG A 197 10.11 20.27 80.19
C ARG A 197 9.00 20.31 81.24
N GLU A 198 7.75 20.17 80.84
CA GLU A 198 6.57 20.13 81.73
C GLU A 198 6.40 18.76 82.41
N ASN A 199 6.89 17.66 81.81
CA ASN A 199 6.82 16.29 82.34
C ASN A 199 8.19 15.72 82.76
N ARG A 200 9.07 16.58 83.30
CA ARG A 200 10.49 16.27 83.55
C ARG A 200 10.72 15.17 84.59
N ASP A 201 9.77 14.95 85.50
CA ASP A 201 9.95 14.07 86.66
C ASP A 201 9.48 12.62 86.43
N VAL A 202 8.71 12.35 85.37
CA VAL A 202 8.14 11.00 85.12
C VAL A 202 8.92 10.20 84.08
N ASN A 203 9.68 10.85 83.19
CA ASN A 203 10.29 10.18 82.03
C ASN A 203 11.77 9.78 82.23
N LEU A 204 12.40 10.24 83.32
CA LEU A 204 13.82 10.02 83.61
C LEU A 204 14.10 8.60 84.17
N GLU A 205 13.07 7.96 84.76
CA GLU A 205 13.17 6.59 85.27
C GLU A 205 12.98 5.52 84.19
N GLN A 206 12.12 5.75 83.19
CA GLN A 206 11.85 4.79 82.12
C GLN A 206 12.96 4.74 81.04
N LEU A 207 13.71 5.83 80.84
CA LEU A 207 14.78 5.90 79.84
C LEU A 207 16.07 5.17 80.24
N ARG A 208 16.37 5.05 81.54
CA ARG A 208 17.58 4.35 82.02
C ARG A 208 17.53 2.83 81.82
N ALA A 209 16.34 2.24 81.82
CA ALA A 209 16.17 0.78 81.67
C ALA A 209 16.22 0.30 80.20
N GLY A 210 15.80 1.13 79.24
CA GLY A 210 15.68 0.72 77.82
C GLY A 210 16.94 0.89 76.97
N GLU A 211 17.92 1.70 77.40
CA GLU A 211 19.11 1.99 76.60
C GLU A 211 20.23 0.94 76.76
N GLU A 212 20.28 0.22 77.88
CA GLU A 212 21.31 -0.79 78.14
C GLU A 212 21.09 -2.10 77.37
N GLU A 213 19.85 -2.44 77.01
CA GLU A 213 19.51 -3.68 76.29
C GLU A 213 19.71 -3.56 74.76
N ARG A 214 19.43 -2.39 74.17
CA ARG A 214 19.47 -2.20 72.70
C ARG A 214 20.89 -2.01 72.14
N ARG A 215 21.83 -1.51 72.93
CA ARG A 215 23.24 -1.34 72.49
C ARG A 215 24.01 -2.66 72.42
N LYS A 216 23.66 -3.65 73.25
CA LYS A 216 24.33 -4.96 73.26
C LYS A 216 23.89 -5.86 72.09
N THR A 217 22.61 -5.83 71.73
CA THR A 217 22.01 -6.69 70.68
C THR A 217 22.43 -6.33 69.25
N VAL A 218 22.58 -5.06 68.93
CA VAL A 218 22.93 -4.62 67.55
C VAL A 218 24.40 -4.88 67.22
N ILE A 219 25.29 -4.76 68.20
CA ILE A 219 26.73 -5.02 68.02
C ILE A 219 27.00 -6.52 67.84
N GLU A 220 26.23 -7.38 68.50
CA GLU A 220 26.30 -8.84 68.33
C GLU A 220 25.84 -9.28 66.94
N GLN A 221 24.69 -8.78 66.47
CA GLN A 221 24.11 -9.13 65.16
C GLN A 221 25.01 -8.73 63.97
N ILE A 222 25.71 -7.60 64.06
CA ILE A 222 26.63 -7.14 63.00
C ILE A 222 27.91 -7.98 62.98
N LYS A 223 28.46 -8.35 64.15
CA LYS A 223 29.64 -9.24 64.23
C LYS A 223 29.33 -10.65 63.73
N THR A 224 28.17 -11.20 64.07
CA THR A 224 27.76 -12.55 63.60
C THR A 224 27.51 -12.57 62.09
N SER A 225 26.89 -11.54 61.53
CA SER A 225 26.59 -11.46 60.10
C SER A 225 27.85 -11.28 59.24
N GLY A 226 28.84 -10.52 59.71
CA GLY A 226 30.12 -10.33 59.00
C GLY A 226 31.01 -11.58 58.99
N ALA A 227 31.03 -12.34 60.08
CA ALA A 227 31.81 -13.58 60.19
C ALA A 227 31.25 -14.69 59.28
N LEU A 228 29.92 -14.83 59.18
CA LEU A 228 29.24 -15.83 58.34
C LEU A 228 29.46 -15.61 56.83
N ILE A 229 29.59 -14.36 56.39
CA ILE A 229 29.83 -14.03 54.97
C ILE A 229 31.27 -14.36 54.56
N GLY A 230 32.25 -14.07 55.44
CA GLY A 230 33.66 -14.34 55.16
C GLY A 230 33.99 -15.83 55.08
N THR A 231 33.46 -16.63 56.02
CA THR A 231 33.67 -18.09 56.01
C THR A 231 32.87 -18.80 54.92
N GLY A 232 31.64 -18.34 54.65
CA GLY A 232 30.78 -18.91 53.60
C GLY A 232 31.33 -18.72 52.19
N LEU A 233 31.97 -17.58 51.90
CA LEU A 233 32.61 -17.33 50.60
C LEU A 233 33.89 -18.17 50.42
N GLN A 234 34.69 -18.33 51.48
CA GLN A 234 35.92 -19.13 51.41
C GLN A 234 35.63 -20.63 51.26
N GLU A 235 34.55 -21.13 51.87
CA GLU A 235 34.04 -22.49 51.67
C GLU A 235 33.44 -22.70 50.27
N PHE A 236 32.77 -21.68 49.72
CA PHE A 236 32.23 -21.70 48.36
C PHE A 236 33.34 -21.75 47.28
N PHE A 237 34.45 -21.03 47.48
CA PHE A 237 35.59 -21.04 46.55
C PHE A 237 36.47 -22.29 46.66
N SER A 238 36.51 -22.94 47.82
CA SER A 238 37.32 -24.16 48.03
C SER A 238 36.60 -25.46 47.63
N ASP A 239 35.26 -25.47 47.62
CA ASP A 239 34.48 -26.62 47.17
C ASP A 239 34.31 -26.65 45.65
N LYS A 240 35.11 -27.50 44.99
CA LYS A 240 35.05 -27.73 43.54
C LYS A 240 33.64 -28.09 43.04
N LYS A 241 32.83 -28.81 43.82
CA LYS A 241 31.47 -29.21 43.39
C LYS A 241 30.53 -28.01 43.35
N LYS A 242 30.51 -27.18 44.41
CA LYS A 242 29.69 -25.95 44.47
C LYS A 242 30.09 -24.96 43.37
N MET A 243 31.39 -24.81 43.12
CA MET A 243 31.89 -23.96 42.03
C MET A 243 31.46 -24.47 40.65
N THR A 244 31.58 -25.78 40.39
CA THR A 244 31.13 -26.35 39.09
C THR A 244 29.63 -26.22 38.87
N ALA A 245 28.82 -26.42 39.92
CA ALA A 245 27.37 -26.22 39.84
C ALA A 245 27.01 -24.76 39.56
N PHE A 246 27.71 -23.81 40.19
CA PHE A 246 27.53 -22.39 39.94
C PHE A 246 27.92 -22.01 38.52
N VAL A 247 29.10 -22.42 38.05
CA VAL A 247 29.55 -22.16 36.67
C VAL A 247 28.59 -22.81 35.66
N GLY A 248 28.14 -24.05 35.91
CA GLY A 248 27.16 -24.73 35.08
C GLY A 248 25.82 -23.99 35.02
N THR A 249 25.33 -23.49 36.14
CA THR A 249 24.08 -22.72 36.22
C THR A 249 24.22 -21.36 35.55
N ALA A 250 25.32 -20.64 35.79
CA ALA A 250 25.62 -19.37 35.14
C ALA A 250 25.77 -19.52 33.62
N THR A 251 26.40 -20.60 33.16
CA THR A 251 26.53 -20.91 31.74
C THR A 251 25.19 -21.29 31.13
N ALA A 252 24.37 -22.10 31.81
CA ALA A 252 23.02 -22.44 31.35
C ALA A 252 22.11 -21.21 31.27
N LEU A 253 22.21 -20.28 32.23
CA LEU A 253 21.50 -19.00 32.20
C LEU A 253 22.01 -18.10 31.06
N ALA A 254 23.32 -18.05 30.81
CA ALA A 254 23.89 -17.28 29.71
C ALA A 254 23.48 -17.86 28.35
N VAL A 255 23.51 -19.18 28.18
CA VAL A 255 23.04 -19.88 26.97
C VAL A 255 21.53 -19.70 26.79
N GLY A 256 20.75 -19.84 27.86
CA GLY A 256 19.31 -19.59 27.84
C GLY A 256 18.96 -18.16 27.45
N TRP A 257 19.67 -17.17 28.01
CA TRP A 257 19.50 -15.76 27.68
C TRP A 257 19.93 -15.44 26.25
N TYR A 258 21.07 -15.96 25.78
CA TYR A 258 21.56 -15.74 24.42
C TYR A 258 20.66 -16.43 23.38
N GLY A 259 20.21 -17.65 23.67
CA GLY A 259 19.23 -18.40 22.88
C GLY A 259 17.89 -17.66 22.78
N ALA A 260 17.37 -17.17 23.91
CA ALA A 260 16.17 -16.33 23.92
C ALA A 260 16.37 -15.02 23.14
N LYS A 261 17.51 -14.36 23.28
CA LYS A 261 17.83 -13.10 22.59
C LYS A 261 17.94 -13.25 21.07
N ARG A 262 18.47 -14.37 20.57
CA ARG A 262 18.58 -14.65 19.13
C ARG A 262 17.31 -15.30 18.55
N GLY A 263 16.63 -16.16 19.30
CA GLY A 263 15.40 -16.83 18.86
C GLY A 263 14.17 -15.92 18.87
N SER A 264 14.15 -14.90 19.73
CA SER A 264 13.02 -13.97 19.86
C SER A 264 12.69 -13.24 18.56
N GLY A 265 13.67 -12.89 17.73
CA GLY A 265 13.42 -12.19 16.47
C GLY A 265 12.63 -13.02 15.45
N ILE A 266 12.94 -14.32 15.33
CA ILE A 266 12.25 -15.24 14.41
C ILE A 266 10.86 -15.59 14.96
N ALA A 267 10.78 -15.89 16.26
CA ALA A 267 9.51 -16.17 16.93
C ALA A 267 8.57 -14.95 16.93
N ALA A 268 9.09 -13.74 17.18
CA ALA A 268 8.31 -12.52 17.13
C ALA A 268 7.74 -12.26 15.73
N LYS A 269 8.54 -12.47 14.67
CA LYS A 269 8.08 -12.28 13.29
C LYS A 269 7.03 -13.34 12.87
N TYR A 270 7.15 -14.56 13.39
CA TYR A 270 6.15 -15.62 13.20
C TYR A 270 4.84 -15.33 13.95
N ILE A 271 4.94 -14.84 15.19
CA ILE A 271 3.79 -14.40 16.00
C ILE A 271 3.13 -13.17 15.38
N GLU A 272 3.90 -12.20 14.90
CA GLU A 272 3.38 -10.98 14.27
C GLU A 272 2.59 -11.30 12.99
N THR A 273 3.08 -12.24 12.17
CA THR A 273 2.43 -12.63 10.91
C THR A 273 1.15 -13.45 11.12
N HIS A 274 1.05 -14.26 12.18
CA HIS A 274 -0.10 -15.16 12.39
C HIS A 274 -1.05 -14.74 13.51
N LEU A 275 -0.58 -13.99 14.50
CA LEU A 275 -1.35 -13.59 15.69
C LEU A 275 -1.50 -12.06 15.81
N GLY A 276 -0.68 -11.29 15.08
CA GLY A 276 -0.75 -9.84 15.03
C GLY A 276 -1.83 -9.33 14.07
N LYS A 277 -2.31 -8.11 14.34
CA LYS A 277 -3.17 -7.35 13.43
C LYS A 277 -2.29 -6.74 12.32
N PRO A 278 -2.55 -7.01 11.02
CA PRO A 278 -1.76 -6.42 9.95
C PRO A 278 -1.84 -4.88 9.94
N ASN A 279 -0.76 -4.20 9.56
CA ASN A 279 -0.68 -2.73 9.57
C ASN A 279 -1.76 -2.04 8.72
N LEU A 280 -2.24 -2.68 7.66
CA LEU A 280 -3.31 -2.15 6.80
C LEU A 280 -4.71 -2.22 7.44
N VAL A 281 -4.91 -3.08 8.44
CA VAL A 281 -6.19 -3.20 9.11
C VAL A 281 -6.29 -2.04 10.09
N ARG A 282 -7.21 -1.10 9.89
CA ARG A 282 -7.46 0.02 10.82
C ARG A 282 -8.22 -0.44 12.05
N GLU A 283 -9.23 -1.28 11.85
CA GLU A 283 -10.11 -1.75 12.93
C GLU A 283 -10.47 -3.23 12.71
N THR A 284 -10.56 -4.00 13.79
CA THR A 284 -11.02 -5.39 13.73
C THR A 284 -11.75 -5.83 14.99
N SER A 285 -12.68 -6.77 14.88
CA SER A 285 -13.25 -7.47 16.04
C SER A 285 -12.44 -8.68 16.50
N ARG A 286 -11.37 -9.07 15.77
CA ARG A 286 -10.56 -10.24 16.14
C ARG A 286 -9.80 -9.94 17.40
N ILE A 287 -10.11 -10.73 18.41
CA ILE A 287 -9.50 -10.64 19.72
C ILE A 287 -8.06 -11.14 19.59
N THR A 288 -7.10 -10.25 19.84
CA THR A 288 -5.68 -10.62 19.88
C THR A 288 -5.28 -11.10 21.27
N PRO A 289 -4.30 -12.02 21.41
CA PRO A 289 -3.83 -12.48 22.72
C PRO A 289 -3.37 -11.34 23.64
N LEU A 290 -2.76 -10.30 23.06
CA LEU A 290 -2.31 -9.11 23.79
C LEU A 290 -3.50 -8.29 24.34
N GLU A 291 -4.61 -8.25 23.62
CA GLU A 291 -5.82 -7.53 24.03
C GLU A 291 -6.58 -8.27 25.14
N ILE A 292 -6.58 -9.62 25.10
CA ILE A 292 -7.07 -10.45 26.22
C ILE A 292 -6.29 -10.14 27.50
N ALA A 293 -4.97 -10.02 27.41
CA ALA A 293 -4.12 -9.72 28.55
C ALA A 293 -4.37 -8.30 29.12
N LYS A 294 -4.61 -7.32 28.25
CA LYS A 294 -4.89 -5.93 28.66
C LYS A 294 -6.30 -5.73 29.24
N HIS A 295 -7.31 -6.38 28.67
CA HIS A 295 -8.72 -6.14 29.00
C HIS A 295 -9.57 -7.42 29.13
N PRO A 296 -9.24 -8.34 30.07
CA PRO A 296 -9.84 -9.67 30.13
C PRO A 296 -11.37 -9.65 30.28
N ILE A 297 -11.92 -8.76 31.12
CA ILE A 297 -13.36 -8.67 31.39
C ILE A 297 -14.13 -8.16 30.15
N GLN A 298 -13.61 -7.15 29.46
CA GLN A 298 -14.27 -6.56 28.29
C GLN A 298 -14.28 -7.53 27.12
N THR A 299 -13.17 -8.26 26.94
CA THR A 299 -13.04 -9.28 25.90
C THR A 299 -14.02 -10.44 26.11
N VAL A 300 -14.17 -10.92 27.35
CA VAL A 300 -15.16 -11.96 27.68
C VAL A 300 -16.57 -11.47 27.37
N LYS A 301 -16.92 -10.24 27.75
CA LYS A 301 -18.24 -9.66 27.44
C LYS A 301 -18.51 -9.58 25.94
N GLN A 302 -17.49 -9.30 25.13
CA GLN A 302 -17.59 -9.25 23.67
C GLN A 302 -17.81 -10.64 23.06
N ILE A 303 -17.20 -11.69 23.62
CA ILE A 303 -17.39 -13.08 23.17
C ILE A 303 -18.82 -13.56 23.41
N PHE A 304 -19.42 -13.20 24.55
CA PHE A 304 -20.77 -13.62 24.95
C PHE A 304 -21.90 -12.69 24.47
N ARG A 305 -21.61 -11.67 23.66
CA ARG A 305 -22.63 -10.76 23.13
C ARG A 305 -23.53 -11.51 22.13
N LYS A 306 -24.84 -11.54 22.39
CA LYS A 306 -25.84 -12.14 21.47
C LYS A 306 -25.85 -11.41 20.12
N SER A 307 -26.20 -12.13 19.05
CA SER A 307 -26.43 -11.53 17.72
C SER A 307 -27.57 -10.52 17.82
N SER A 308 -27.28 -9.26 17.52
CA SER A 308 -28.30 -8.20 17.45
C SER A 308 -28.91 -8.10 16.04
N ASP A 309 -29.94 -7.27 15.87
CA ASP A 309 -30.59 -7.03 14.58
C ASP A 309 -29.56 -6.48 13.55
N PRO A 310 -29.53 -6.95 12.28
CA PRO A 310 -28.50 -6.55 11.32
C PRO A 310 -28.59 -5.07 10.93
N LEU A 311 -29.73 -4.43 11.22
CA LEU A 311 -29.99 -3.03 10.92
C LEU A 311 -30.08 -2.19 12.20
N GLU A 312 -29.63 -2.71 13.34
CA GLU A 312 -29.63 -1.98 14.61
C GLU A 312 -28.88 -0.64 14.48
N GLY A 313 -29.62 0.45 14.63
CA GLY A 313 -29.10 1.81 14.52
C GLY A 313 -28.79 2.30 13.10
N VAL A 314 -29.20 1.56 12.06
CA VAL A 314 -29.01 1.90 10.66
C VAL A 314 -30.37 2.28 10.05
N VAL A 315 -30.58 3.57 9.79
CA VAL A 315 -31.80 4.07 9.14
C VAL A 315 -31.57 4.20 7.64
N ILE A 316 -32.35 3.47 6.86
CA ILE A 316 -32.22 3.38 5.40
C ILE A 316 -33.62 3.33 4.76
N ALA A 317 -33.71 3.66 3.47
CA ALA A 317 -34.94 3.55 2.69
C ALA A 317 -35.48 2.11 2.65
N PRO A 318 -36.82 1.88 2.70
CA PRO A 318 -37.41 0.55 2.85
C PRO A 318 -36.99 -0.48 1.79
N LYS A 319 -36.84 -0.05 0.52
CA LYS A 319 -36.39 -0.93 -0.57
C LYS A 319 -34.98 -1.46 -0.34
N LEU A 320 -34.08 -0.57 0.08
CA LEU A 320 -32.69 -0.93 0.38
C LEU A 320 -32.62 -1.73 1.69
N GLU A 321 -33.45 -1.40 2.68
CA GLU A 321 -33.57 -2.14 3.94
C GLU A 321 -33.89 -3.62 3.71
N SER A 322 -34.90 -3.93 2.88
CA SER A 322 -35.26 -5.31 2.53
C SER A 322 -34.07 -6.05 1.92
N ARG A 323 -33.41 -5.44 0.93
CA ARG A 323 -32.27 -6.05 0.25
C ARG A 323 -31.09 -6.30 1.20
N LEU A 324 -30.79 -5.36 2.08
CA LEU A 324 -29.74 -5.50 3.08
C LEU A 324 -30.06 -6.58 4.11
N ARG A 325 -31.34 -6.72 4.49
CA ARG A 325 -31.81 -7.79 5.35
C ARG A 325 -31.64 -9.16 4.69
N ASP A 326 -31.95 -9.27 3.39
CA ASP A 326 -31.73 -10.51 2.62
C ASP A 326 -30.26 -10.89 2.55
N ILE A 327 -29.36 -9.93 2.32
CA ILE A 327 -27.91 -10.14 2.36
C ILE A 327 -27.49 -10.63 3.75
N ALA A 328 -27.99 -10.02 4.82
CA ALA A 328 -27.66 -10.42 6.18
C ALA A 328 -28.13 -11.83 6.53
N ILE A 329 -29.36 -12.19 6.17
CA ILE A 329 -29.92 -13.53 6.36
C ILE A 329 -29.12 -14.55 5.54
N THR A 330 -28.85 -14.25 4.27
CA THR A 330 -28.07 -15.12 3.37
C THR A 330 -26.68 -15.34 3.92
N THR A 331 -25.98 -14.30 4.35
CA THR A 331 -24.64 -14.39 4.93
C THR A 331 -24.62 -15.27 6.18
N LYS A 332 -25.61 -15.09 7.06
CA LYS A 332 -25.74 -15.90 8.28
C LYS A 332 -26.01 -17.37 7.97
N ASN A 333 -26.86 -17.66 6.98
CA ASN A 333 -27.18 -19.02 6.55
C ASN A 333 -25.99 -19.69 5.85
N VAL A 334 -25.29 -18.97 4.96
CA VAL A 334 -24.06 -19.43 4.31
C VAL A 334 -23.01 -19.81 5.35
N LYS A 335 -22.79 -18.94 6.35
CA LYS A 335 -21.87 -19.25 7.45
C LYS A 335 -22.30 -20.51 8.21
N ARG A 336 -23.59 -20.66 8.53
CA ARG A 336 -24.10 -21.83 9.27
C ARG A 336 -23.89 -23.15 8.50
N ASN A 337 -23.93 -23.07 7.16
CA ASN A 337 -23.79 -24.23 6.27
C ASN A 337 -22.37 -24.37 5.69
N ASN A 338 -21.39 -23.58 6.16
CA ASN A 338 -20.02 -23.53 5.63
C ASN A 338 -19.94 -23.33 4.10
N GLY A 339 -20.86 -22.54 3.53
CA GLY A 339 -20.88 -22.21 2.11
C GLY A 339 -19.84 -21.15 1.72
N LEU A 340 -19.80 -20.82 0.43
CA LEU A 340 -18.97 -19.75 -0.12
C LEU A 340 -19.65 -18.39 0.06
N PHE A 341 -18.90 -17.39 0.52
CA PHE A 341 -19.42 -16.04 0.66
C PHE A 341 -19.38 -15.29 -0.67
N ARG A 342 -20.42 -14.48 -0.90
CA ARG A 342 -20.52 -13.57 -2.03
C ARG A 342 -19.74 -12.28 -1.75
N ASN A 343 -19.07 -11.76 -2.76
CA ASN A 343 -18.40 -10.47 -2.72
C ASN A 343 -19.39 -9.35 -3.05
N VAL A 344 -19.41 -8.29 -2.25
CA VAL A 344 -20.41 -7.22 -2.36
C VAL A 344 -19.74 -5.86 -2.55
N LEU A 345 -20.26 -5.04 -3.47
CA LEU A 345 -19.87 -3.65 -3.66
C LEU A 345 -20.94 -2.71 -3.10
N PHE A 346 -20.56 -1.90 -2.12
CA PHE A 346 -21.34 -0.77 -1.62
C PHE A 346 -20.91 0.51 -2.32
N TYR A 347 -21.81 1.15 -3.05
CA TYR A 347 -21.49 2.39 -3.76
C TYR A 347 -22.49 3.50 -3.47
N GLY A 348 -22.05 4.75 -3.64
CA GLY A 348 -22.87 5.94 -3.44
C GLY A 348 -22.14 7.03 -2.67
N PRO A 349 -22.78 8.17 -2.37
CA PRO A 349 -22.13 9.31 -1.73
C PRO A 349 -21.55 8.98 -0.33
N PRO A 350 -20.52 9.72 0.12
CA PRO A 350 -19.91 9.48 1.42
C PRO A 350 -20.90 9.77 2.56
N GLY A 351 -20.76 9.07 3.69
CA GLY A 351 -21.57 9.34 4.88
C GLY A 351 -22.98 8.75 4.87
N THR A 352 -23.29 7.82 3.97
CA THR A 352 -24.58 7.10 3.88
C THR A 352 -24.64 5.79 4.69
N GLY A 353 -23.66 5.52 5.55
CA GLY A 353 -23.70 4.38 6.47
C GLY A 353 -23.13 3.05 5.93
N LYS A 354 -22.45 3.05 4.78
CA LYS A 354 -21.79 1.86 4.20
C LYS A 354 -20.94 1.07 5.21
N THR A 355 -20.00 1.75 5.87
CA THR A 355 -19.10 1.17 6.89
C THR A 355 -19.87 0.71 8.15
N LEU A 356 -20.93 1.43 8.53
CA LEU A 356 -21.75 1.09 9.70
C LEU A 356 -22.52 -0.21 9.45
N PHE A 357 -23.13 -0.35 8.27
CA PHE A 357 -23.82 -1.56 7.88
C PHE A 357 -22.88 -2.76 7.80
N ALA A 358 -21.69 -2.62 7.22
CA ALA A 358 -20.70 -3.71 7.16
C ALA A 358 -20.33 -4.25 8.57
N LYS A 359 -20.15 -3.37 9.55
CA LYS A 359 -19.91 -3.77 10.95
C LYS A 359 -21.12 -4.50 11.55
N SER A 360 -22.33 -4.00 11.27
CA SER A 360 -23.57 -4.60 11.77
C SER A 360 -23.81 -5.99 11.17
N LEU A 361 -23.59 -6.13 9.86
CA LEU A 361 -23.68 -7.38 9.11
C LEU A 361 -22.75 -8.45 9.69
N ALA A 362 -21.50 -8.10 9.98
CA ALA A 362 -20.54 -9.01 10.60
C ALA A 362 -21.03 -9.49 11.98
N ARG A 363 -21.47 -8.56 12.84
CA ARG A 363 -22.01 -8.87 14.17
C ARG A 363 -23.26 -9.75 14.10
N HIS A 364 -24.20 -9.45 13.22
CA HIS A 364 -25.43 -10.22 13.05
C HIS A 364 -25.17 -11.65 12.56
N SER A 365 -24.24 -11.79 11.60
CA SER A 365 -23.81 -13.08 11.07
C SER A 365 -22.88 -13.83 12.04
N GLY A 366 -22.41 -13.17 13.10
CA GLY A 366 -21.41 -13.67 14.04
C GLY A 366 -20.03 -13.87 13.40
N LEU A 367 -19.76 -13.22 12.27
CA LEU A 367 -18.45 -13.17 11.63
C LEU A 367 -17.59 -12.15 12.38
N ASP A 368 -16.27 -12.33 12.32
CA ASP A 368 -15.38 -11.23 12.68
C ASP A 368 -15.42 -10.14 11.59
N TYR A 369 -14.98 -8.92 11.87
CA TYR A 369 -14.76 -7.89 10.85
C TYR A 369 -13.33 -7.37 10.85
N ALA A 370 -12.89 -6.92 9.68
CA ALA A 370 -11.66 -6.16 9.50
C ALA A 370 -11.93 -5.02 8.51
N ILE A 371 -11.55 -3.80 8.89
CA ILE A 371 -11.75 -2.59 8.09
C ILE A 371 -10.40 -2.07 7.64
N LEU A 372 -10.28 -1.90 6.33
CA LEU A 372 -9.16 -1.30 5.64
C LEU A 372 -9.66 -0.06 4.89
N THR A 373 -8.78 0.88 4.60
CA THR A 373 -9.04 1.93 3.61
C THR A 373 -8.09 1.77 2.43
N GLY A 374 -8.59 1.93 1.21
CA GLY A 374 -7.76 1.96 0.02
C GLY A 374 -6.76 3.12 0.01
N GLY A 375 -7.08 4.22 0.69
CA GLY A 375 -6.18 5.37 0.84
C GLY A 375 -4.89 5.06 1.62
N ASP A 376 -4.89 4.04 2.48
CA ASP A 376 -3.69 3.61 3.22
C ASP A 376 -2.81 2.66 2.39
N VAL A 377 -3.38 2.05 1.34
CA VAL A 377 -2.67 1.10 0.48
C VAL A 377 -1.81 1.84 -0.54
N ALA A 378 -2.33 2.92 -1.12
CA ALA A 378 -1.63 3.66 -2.18
C ALA A 378 -0.23 4.20 -1.79
N PRO A 379 -0.01 4.77 -0.59
CA PRO A 379 1.29 5.31 -0.18
C PRO A 379 2.36 4.25 0.08
N MET A 380 2.01 2.96 0.20
CA MET A 380 2.96 1.90 0.57
C MET A 380 3.94 1.51 -0.54
N GLY A 381 3.69 1.93 -1.80
CA GLY A 381 4.56 1.62 -2.92
C GLY A 381 4.76 0.11 -3.10
N ALA A 382 6.03 -0.34 -3.10
CA ALA A 382 6.37 -1.76 -3.25
C ALA A 382 5.87 -2.65 -2.09
N ASP A 383 5.83 -2.12 -0.86
CA ASP A 383 5.42 -2.88 0.32
C ASP A 383 3.93 -3.17 0.34
N GLY A 384 3.13 -2.40 -0.41
CA GLY A 384 1.68 -2.55 -0.47
C GLY A 384 1.24 -3.91 -1.01
N VAL A 385 2.00 -4.49 -1.96
CA VAL A 385 1.74 -5.85 -2.47
C VAL A 385 1.86 -6.87 -1.33
N SER A 386 2.97 -6.85 -0.60
CA SER A 386 3.18 -7.75 0.54
C SER A 386 2.11 -7.55 1.62
N ALA A 387 1.73 -6.31 1.88
CA ALA A 387 0.70 -5.98 2.86
C ALA A 387 -0.68 -6.53 2.47
N ILE A 388 -1.08 -6.44 1.19
CA ILE A 388 -2.32 -7.06 0.69
C ILE A 388 -2.28 -8.58 0.91
N HIS A 389 -1.18 -9.25 0.54
CA HIS A 389 -1.06 -10.71 0.76
C HIS A 389 -1.21 -11.07 2.25
N LYS A 390 -0.54 -10.33 3.15
CA LYS A 390 -0.63 -10.54 4.60
C LYS A 390 -2.06 -10.38 5.13
N VAL A 391 -2.81 -9.40 4.63
CA VAL A 391 -4.21 -9.19 5.05
C VAL A 391 -5.08 -10.38 4.66
N PHE A 392 -4.95 -10.88 3.43
CA PHE A 392 -5.74 -12.03 2.97
C PHE A 392 -5.34 -13.33 3.68
N ASP A 393 -4.04 -13.56 3.90
CA ASP A 393 -3.57 -14.72 4.67
C ASP A 393 -4.09 -14.65 6.10
N TRP A 394 -3.98 -13.48 6.73
CA TRP A 394 -4.54 -13.24 8.05
C TRP A 394 -6.06 -13.43 8.07
N ALA A 395 -6.79 -12.98 7.06
CA ALA A 395 -8.24 -13.18 6.95
C ALA A 395 -8.62 -14.67 6.92
N ASN A 396 -7.86 -15.49 6.18
CA ASN A 396 -8.07 -16.93 6.07
C ASN A 396 -7.84 -17.69 7.40
N THR A 397 -7.03 -17.14 8.32
CA THR A 397 -6.84 -17.75 9.65
C THR A 397 -8.03 -17.55 10.60
N SER A 398 -9.05 -16.78 10.22
CA SER A 398 -10.22 -16.56 11.07
C SER A 398 -11.03 -17.84 11.27
N ARG A 399 -11.27 -18.22 12.54
CA ARG A 399 -12.07 -19.39 12.89
C ARG A 399 -13.57 -19.16 12.72
N LYS A 400 -14.05 -17.94 12.97
CA LYS A 400 -15.47 -17.58 12.88
C LYS A 400 -15.92 -17.23 11.47
N GLY A 401 -14.97 -17.07 10.54
CA GLY A 401 -15.14 -16.34 9.29
C GLY A 401 -14.98 -14.84 9.48
N LEU A 402 -14.65 -14.10 8.43
CA LEU A 402 -14.32 -12.67 8.48
C LEU A 402 -15.04 -11.87 7.40
N VAL A 403 -15.65 -10.74 7.75
CA VAL A 403 -16.02 -9.69 6.80
C VAL A 403 -14.81 -8.79 6.59
N LEU A 404 -14.22 -8.84 5.41
CA LEU A 404 -13.13 -7.97 4.98
C LEU A 404 -13.72 -6.75 4.26
N PHE A 405 -13.84 -5.63 4.99
CA PHE A 405 -14.38 -4.38 4.47
C PHE A 405 -13.26 -3.44 4.03
N ILE A 406 -13.29 -3.00 2.77
CA ILE A 406 -12.32 -2.06 2.20
C ILE A 406 -13.06 -0.78 1.82
N ASP A 407 -12.88 0.27 2.61
CA ASP A 407 -13.39 1.60 2.33
C ASP A 407 -12.53 2.30 1.28
N GLU A 408 -13.08 3.24 0.51
CA GLU A 408 -12.35 3.99 -0.52
C GLU A 408 -11.55 3.07 -1.47
N ALA A 409 -12.15 1.94 -1.86
CA ALA A 409 -11.49 0.94 -2.69
C ALA A 409 -11.10 1.50 -4.08
N ASP A 410 -11.77 2.58 -4.52
CA ASP A 410 -11.44 3.36 -5.71
C ASP A 410 -10.09 4.09 -5.62
N ALA A 411 -9.43 4.11 -4.46
CA ALA A 411 -8.07 4.65 -4.36
C ALA A 411 -7.02 3.78 -5.07
N PHE A 412 -7.20 2.45 -5.10
CA PHE A 412 -6.23 1.52 -5.72
C PHE A 412 -6.82 0.57 -6.77
N LEU A 413 -8.15 0.50 -6.91
CA LEU A 413 -8.83 -0.36 -7.91
C LEU A 413 -9.21 0.36 -9.22
N ARG A 414 -8.56 1.50 -9.53
CA ARG A 414 -8.87 2.28 -10.74
C ARG A 414 -8.45 1.58 -12.03
N LYS A 415 -9.19 1.82 -13.12
CA LYS A 415 -8.92 1.32 -14.48
C LYS A 415 -7.48 1.53 -14.92
N ARG A 416 -6.84 0.46 -15.44
CA ARG A 416 -5.44 0.46 -15.93
C ARG A 416 -5.14 1.48 -17.03
N SER A 417 -6.16 1.88 -17.81
CA SER A 417 -6.04 2.78 -18.97
C SER A 417 -5.93 4.26 -18.60
N THR A 418 -6.11 4.64 -17.33
CA THR A 418 -5.85 6.01 -16.90
C THR A 418 -4.33 6.24 -16.92
N GLU A 419 -3.83 7.13 -17.79
CA GLU A 419 -2.42 7.33 -18.17
C GLU A 419 -1.43 7.68 -17.03
N LYS A 420 -1.85 7.69 -15.77
CA LYS A 420 -1.04 8.10 -14.60
C LYS A 420 -1.01 7.10 -13.44
N ILE A 421 -1.29 5.81 -13.68
CA ILE A 421 -1.20 4.80 -12.61
C ILE A 421 0.25 4.34 -12.45
N SER A 422 0.79 4.45 -11.23
CA SER A 422 2.14 3.96 -10.89
C SER A 422 2.25 2.45 -11.05
N GLU A 423 3.44 1.95 -11.37
CA GLU A 423 3.70 0.51 -11.50
C GLU A 423 3.34 -0.25 -10.22
N HIS A 424 3.66 0.34 -9.05
CA HIS A 424 3.29 -0.22 -7.75
C HIS A 424 1.78 -0.37 -7.57
N MET A 425 0.99 0.59 -8.04
CA MET A 425 -0.47 0.49 -7.98
C MET A 425 -1.02 -0.61 -8.89
N ARG A 426 -0.44 -0.79 -10.08
CA ARG A 426 -0.78 -1.92 -10.96
C ARG A 426 -0.44 -3.26 -10.30
N ALA A 427 0.72 -3.36 -9.67
CA ALA A 427 1.14 -4.56 -8.95
C ALA A 427 0.20 -4.86 -7.77
N MET A 428 -0.20 -3.85 -7.00
CA MET A 428 -1.18 -3.98 -5.91
C MET A 428 -2.56 -4.43 -6.42
N LEU A 429 -3.05 -3.84 -7.51
CA LEU A 429 -4.30 -4.24 -8.15
C LEU A 429 -4.22 -5.71 -8.62
N ASN A 430 -3.12 -6.12 -9.24
CA ASN A 430 -2.93 -7.52 -9.67
C ASN A 430 -2.85 -8.48 -8.47
N ALA A 431 -2.18 -8.10 -7.38
CA ALA A 431 -2.11 -8.90 -6.16
C ALA A 431 -3.49 -9.04 -5.50
N PHE A 432 -4.27 -7.95 -5.48
CA PHE A 432 -5.65 -7.96 -5.01
C PHE A 432 -6.53 -8.86 -5.87
N LEU A 433 -6.41 -8.74 -7.20
CA LEU A 433 -7.09 -9.62 -8.12
C LEU A 433 -6.69 -11.08 -7.87
N TYR A 434 -5.41 -11.40 -7.75
CA TYR A 434 -5.00 -12.77 -7.50
C TYR A 434 -5.70 -13.40 -6.27
N ARG A 435 -5.92 -12.61 -5.21
CA ARG A 435 -6.61 -13.07 -3.98
C ARG A 435 -8.13 -13.10 -4.06
N THR A 436 -8.74 -12.40 -5.01
CA THR A 436 -10.20 -12.33 -5.19
C THR A 436 -10.71 -13.14 -6.39
N GLY A 437 -9.83 -13.94 -7.01
CA GLY A 437 -10.20 -14.76 -8.17
C GLY A 437 -11.20 -15.87 -7.87
N GLU A 438 -11.28 -16.32 -6.61
CA GLU A 438 -12.21 -17.35 -6.15
C GLU A 438 -13.02 -16.86 -4.95
N GLN A 439 -14.26 -17.35 -4.83
CA GLN A 439 -15.05 -17.12 -3.63
C GLN A 439 -14.46 -17.89 -2.45
N SER A 440 -14.47 -17.28 -1.26
CA SER A 440 -13.91 -17.88 -0.04
C SER A 440 -15.00 -18.34 0.91
N SER A 441 -14.81 -19.51 1.53
CA SER A 441 -15.62 -19.94 2.69
C SER A 441 -15.13 -19.35 4.01
N LYS A 442 -14.00 -18.64 4.00
CA LYS A 442 -13.37 -18.06 5.20
C LYS A 442 -13.62 -16.58 5.35
N PHE A 443 -13.76 -15.85 4.26
CA PHE A 443 -14.04 -14.41 4.33
C PHE A 443 -15.04 -13.96 3.29
N MET A 444 -15.82 -12.95 3.65
CA MET A 444 -16.69 -12.18 2.76
C MET A 444 -15.99 -10.86 2.44
N LEU A 445 -15.80 -10.56 1.15
CA LEU A 445 -15.26 -9.27 0.73
C LEU A 445 -16.38 -8.25 0.54
N ILE A 446 -16.25 -7.09 1.19
CA ILE A 446 -17.13 -5.95 0.98
C ILE A 446 -16.29 -4.74 0.58
N LEU A 447 -16.50 -4.23 -0.62
CA LEU A 447 -15.84 -3.03 -1.12
C LEU A 447 -16.76 -1.84 -0.98
N ALA A 448 -16.24 -0.68 -0.56
CA ALA A 448 -16.97 0.58 -0.62
C ALA A 448 -16.27 1.56 -1.55
N SER A 449 -17.05 2.21 -2.42
CA SER A 449 -16.56 3.21 -3.37
C SER A 449 -17.56 4.34 -3.54
N ASN A 450 -17.04 5.55 -3.77
CA ASN A 450 -17.88 6.69 -4.17
C ASN A 450 -18.02 6.79 -5.70
N GLN A 451 -17.10 6.18 -6.46
CA GLN A 451 -16.98 6.28 -7.91
C GLN A 451 -16.88 4.87 -8.53
N PRO A 452 -17.98 4.09 -8.56
CA PRO A 452 -17.95 2.71 -9.05
C PRO A 452 -17.55 2.61 -10.54
N GLU A 453 -17.80 3.65 -11.33
CA GLU A 453 -17.46 3.70 -12.77
C GLU A 453 -15.96 3.65 -13.07
N GLN A 454 -15.14 4.02 -12.07
CA GLN A 454 -13.68 4.01 -12.20
C GLN A 454 -13.06 2.64 -11.93
N PHE A 455 -13.84 1.65 -11.48
CA PHE A 455 -13.34 0.31 -11.22
C PHE A 455 -12.86 -0.38 -12.50
N ASP A 456 -11.78 -1.13 -12.35
CA ASP A 456 -11.29 -2.04 -13.38
C ASP A 456 -12.34 -3.11 -13.70
N TRP A 457 -12.49 -3.45 -14.98
CA TRP A 457 -13.50 -4.44 -15.41
C TRP A 457 -13.29 -5.81 -14.75
N ALA A 458 -12.03 -6.23 -14.55
CA ALA A 458 -11.73 -7.50 -13.91
C ALA A 458 -12.15 -7.54 -12.43
N MET A 459 -12.29 -6.37 -11.78
CA MET A 459 -12.88 -6.29 -10.45
C MET A 459 -14.39 -6.40 -10.48
N ASN A 460 -15.06 -5.76 -11.44
CA ASN A 460 -16.52 -5.81 -11.56
C ASN A 460 -17.03 -7.24 -11.81
N ASP A 461 -16.30 -8.04 -12.59
CA ASP A 461 -16.61 -9.45 -12.86
C ASP A 461 -16.61 -10.32 -11.58
N ARG A 462 -15.93 -9.88 -10.51
CA ARG A 462 -15.76 -10.65 -9.26
C ARG A 462 -16.65 -10.18 -8.12
N LEU A 463 -17.50 -9.21 -8.40
CA LEU A 463 -18.47 -8.66 -7.47
C LEU A 463 -19.83 -9.29 -7.80
N ASP A 464 -20.31 -10.15 -6.89
CA ASP A 464 -21.56 -10.87 -7.07
C ASP A 464 -22.79 -9.95 -6.90
N GLU A 465 -22.68 -8.94 -6.02
CA GLU A 465 -23.78 -8.02 -5.74
C GLU A 465 -23.32 -6.56 -5.66
N LEU A 466 -24.09 -5.67 -6.31
CA LEU A 466 -23.91 -4.23 -6.23
C LEU A 466 -25.07 -3.59 -5.47
N VAL A 467 -24.75 -2.84 -4.41
CA VAL A 467 -25.73 -2.20 -3.53
C VAL A 467 -25.48 -0.70 -3.48
N TYR A 468 -26.47 0.07 -3.94
CA TYR A 468 -26.44 1.52 -3.91
C TYR A 468 -26.93 2.07 -2.56
N PHE A 469 -26.12 2.92 -1.93
CA PHE A 469 -26.47 3.68 -0.73
C PHE A 469 -26.65 5.15 -1.08
N GLY A 470 -27.90 5.52 -1.37
CA GLY A 470 -28.30 6.90 -1.67
C GLY A 470 -28.37 7.81 -0.43
N LEU A 471 -28.60 9.10 -0.69
CA LEU A 471 -28.91 10.07 0.37
C LEU A 471 -30.29 9.76 1.00
N PRO A 472 -30.47 10.04 2.30
CA PRO A 472 -31.74 9.80 2.99
C PRO A 472 -32.86 10.73 2.47
N GLN A 473 -34.07 10.19 2.29
CA GLN A 473 -35.27 11.00 2.03
C GLN A 473 -35.78 11.60 3.34
N GLN A 474 -36.78 12.48 3.25
CA GLN A 474 -37.36 13.15 4.41
C GLN A 474 -37.68 12.20 5.58
N PRO A 475 -38.42 11.08 5.41
CA PRO A 475 -38.75 10.21 6.54
C PRO A 475 -37.52 9.54 7.16
N GLU A 476 -36.48 9.21 6.38
CA GLU A 476 -35.23 8.68 6.94
C GLU A 476 -34.44 9.77 7.66
N ARG A 477 -34.41 11.01 7.14
CA ARG A 477 -33.74 12.14 7.82
C ARG A 477 -34.34 12.41 9.19
N GLU A 478 -35.67 12.43 9.29
CA GLU A 478 -36.39 12.57 10.56
C GLU A 478 -36.00 11.47 11.55
N ARG A 479 -36.02 10.20 11.11
CA ARG A 479 -35.64 9.05 11.94
C ARG A 479 -34.16 9.10 12.37
N ILE A 480 -33.26 9.49 11.49
CA ILE A 480 -31.83 9.68 11.82
C ILE A 480 -31.69 10.76 12.90
N LEU A 481 -32.31 11.92 12.70
CA LEU A 481 -32.28 13.02 13.66
C LEU A 481 -32.82 12.59 15.02
N LEU A 482 -33.98 11.93 15.06
CA LEU A 482 -34.58 11.40 16.30
C LEU A 482 -33.65 10.40 16.99
N GLN A 483 -33.08 9.43 16.26
CA GLN A 483 -32.18 8.42 16.81
C GLN A 483 -30.94 9.06 17.46
N TYR A 484 -30.27 9.96 16.75
CA TYR A 484 -29.08 10.63 17.28
C TYR A 484 -29.43 11.58 18.43
N PHE A 485 -30.54 12.31 18.33
CA PHE A 485 -31.00 13.20 19.41
C PHE A 485 -31.28 12.41 20.68
N GLN A 486 -31.98 11.28 20.56
CA GLN A 486 -32.24 10.40 21.69
C GLN A 486 -30.96 9.82 22.28
N GLN A 487 -30.05 9.35 21.43
CA GLN A 487 -28.81 8.72 21.85
C GLN A 487 -27.85 9.67 22.59
N TYR A 488 -27.71 10.92 22.12
CA TYR A 488 -26.67 11.83 22.59
C TYR A 488 -27.19 12.94 23.50
N ILE A 489 -28.44 13.38 23.33
CA ILE A 489 -29.03 14.48 24.10
C ILE A 489 -29.96 13.91 25.18
N VAL A 490 -30.99 13.15 24.81
CA VAL A 490 -31.98 12.64 25.80
C VAL A 490 -31.34 11.67 26.79
N ASN A 491 -30.54 10.71 26.32
CA ASN A 491 -29.90 9.75 27.21
C ASN A 491 -28.86 10.39 28.14
N SER A 492 -28.21 11.48 27.73
CA SER A 492 -27.25 12.18 28.59
C SER A 492 -27.95 13.02 29.66
N VAL A 493 -29.16 13.52 29.39
CA VAL A 493 -30.02 14.17 30.40
C VAL A 493 -30.61 13.13 31.36
N THR A 494 -31.03 11.98 30.85
CA THR A 494 -31.74 10.95 31.64
C THR A 494 -30.78 10.05 32.45
N SER A 495 -29.51 9.94 32.04
CA SER A 495 -28.52 9.12 32.74
C SER A 495 -28.31 9.62 34.17
N LYS A 496 -28.45 8.72 35.16
CA LYS A 496 -28.34 8.99 36.61
C LYS A 496 -26.96 9.47 37.08
N ASN A 497 -26.06 9.86 36.18
CA ASN A 497 -24.79 10.48 36.55
C ASN A 497 -25.04 11.87 37.12
N ARG A 498 -24.74 12.04 38.41
CA ARG A 498 -24.92 13.29 39.18
C ARG A 498 -24.22 14.53 38.60
N ASN A 499 -23.36 14.36 37.59
CA ASN A 499 -22.58 15.44 36.97
C ASN A 499 -23.01 15.75 35.51
N SER A 500 -24.22 15.34 35.08
CA SER A 500 -24.74 15.73 33.77
C SER A 500 -25.11 17.22 33.77
N ARG A 501 -24.28 18.04 33.11
CA ARG A 501 -24.52 19.48 32.92
C ARG A 501 -25.60 19.77 31.87
N LEU A 502 -25.94 18.79 31.03
CA LEU A 502 -26.86 18.98 29.91
C LEU A 502 -28.31 18.97 30.38
N LYS A 503 -29.07 19.98 29.99
CA LYS A 503 -30.53 20.06 30.16
C LYS A 503 -31.18 20.39 28.83
N ILE A 504 -32.44 19.99 28.63
CA ILE A 504 -33.24 20.37 27.46
C ILE A 504 -34.22 21.46 27.92
N GLY A 505 -34.32 22.54 27.15
CA GLY A 505 -35.30 23.60 27.37
C GLY A 505 -36.74 23.13 27.14
N ASP A 506 -37.71 23.95 27.51
CA ASP A 506 -39.13 23.62 27.34
C ASP A 506 -39.58 23.90 25.89
N PHE A 507 -39.51 22.88 25.03
CA PHE A 507 -40.03 22.91 23.66
C PHE A 507 -40.30 21.50 23.12
N ASP A 508 -41.21 21.39 22.15
CA ASP A 508 -41.46 20.15 21.43
C ASP A 508 -40.34 19.89 20.41
N TRP A 509 -39.37 19.08 20.82
CA TRP A 509 -38.25 18.68 19.99
C TRP A 509 -38.64 17.66 18.92
N VAL A 510 -39.73 16.91 19.06
CA VAL A 510 -40.17 15.95 18.02
C VAL A 510 -40.69 16.71 16.81
N GLU A 511 -41.57 17.69 17.04
CA GLU A 511 -42.08 18.58 16.00
C GLU A 511 -40.93 19.39 15.35
N LEU A 512 -40.02 19.94 16.16
CA LEU A 512 -38.86 20.67 15.65
C LEU A 512 -37.97 19.80 14.75
N LEU A 513 -37.68 18.55 15.11
CA LEU A 513 -36.84 17.67 14.30
C LEU A 513 -37.53 17.28 12.97
N LYS A 514 -38.85 17.17 12.96
CA LYS A 514 -39.63 16.99 11.73
C LYS A 514 -39.48 18.19 10.79
N ASP A 515 -39.57 19.41 11.31
CA ASP A 515 -39.33 20.63 10.52
C ASP A 515 -37.88 20.72 10.02
N ILE A 516 -36.91 20.32 10.84
CA ILE A 516 -35.50 20.26 10.46
C ILE A 516 -35.29 19.24 9.34
N SER A 517 -35.99 18.10 9.36
CA SER A 517 -35.89 17.08 8.31
C SER A 517 -36.32 17.62 6.92
N LEU A 518 -37.26 18.55 6.88
CA LEU A 518 -37.68 19.24 5.66
C LEU A 518 -36.60 20.21 5.17
N LYS A 519 -35.97 20.97 6.08
CA LYS A 519 -34.94 21.97 5.75
C LYS A 519 -33.56 21.39 5.40
N THR A 520 -33.33 20.11 5.69
CA THR A 520 -32.02 19.42 5.53
C THR A 520 -31.97 18.50 4.31
N GLU A 521 -32.71 18.83 3.26
CA GLU A 521 -32.66 18.09 1.99
C GLU A 521 -31.24 18.06 1.40
N GLY A 522 -30.86 16.91 0.84
CA GLY A 522 -29.52 16.69 0.27
C GLY A 522 -28.42 16.36 1.29
N MET A 523 -28.66 16.53 2.59
CA MET A 523 -27.68 16.20 3.61
C MET A 523 -27.51 14.69 3.80
N SER A 524 -26.27 14.24 3.94
CA SER A 524 -25.93 12.86 4.26
C SER A 524 -26.21 12.51 5.73
N GLY A 525 -26.39 11.22 6.04
CA GLY A 525 -26.57 10.76 7.42
C GLY A 525 -25.41 11.19 8.35
N ARG A 526 -24.18 11.25 7.84
CA ARG A 526 -23.02 11.78 8.58
C ARG A 526 -23.18 13.27 8.90
N GLU A 527 -23.66 14.08 7.97
CA GLU A 527 -23.91 15.52 8.22
C GLU A 527 -25.01 15.71 9.26
N LEU A 528 -26.11 14.94 9.18
CA LEU A 528 -27.18 14.98 10.18
C LEU A 528 -26.68 14.57 11.57
N SER A 529 -25.85 13.53 11.67
CA SER A 529 -25.25 13.14 12.95
C SER A 529 -24.34 14.25 13.52
N LYS A 530 -23.56 14.91 12.66
CA LYS A 530 -22.70 16.04 13.05
C LYS A 530 -23.50 17.24 13.53
N LEU A 531 -24.67 17.48 12.95
CA LEU A 531 -25.57 18.53 13.39
C LEU A 531 -26.00 18.29 14.85
N VAL A 532 -26.44 17.07 15.17
CA VAL A 532 -26.83 16.70 16.54
C VAL A 532 -25.64 16.76 17.51
N PHE A 533 -24.44 16.30 17.10
CA PHE A 533 -23.23 16.46 17.91
C PHE A 533 -22.89 17.92 18.16
N GLY A 534 -23.09 18.78 17.17
CA GLY A 534 -22.94 20.22 17.28
C GLY A 534 -23.87 20.81 18.34
N TRP A 535 -25.15 20.42 18.34
CA TRP A 535 -26.11 20.87 19.35
C TRP A 535 -25.70 20.46 20.76
N GLN A 536 -25.25 19.22 20.95
CA GLN A 536 -24.75 18.76 22.25
C GLN A 536 -23.55 19.59 22.71
N ALA A 537 -22.59 19.86 21.81
CA ALA A 537 -21.41 20.67 22.12
C ALA A 537 -21.78 22.13 22.46
N LEU A 538 -22.71 22.72 21.71
CA LEU A 538 -23.21 24.08 21.98
C LEU A 538 -23.93 24.17 23.32
N ALA A 539 -24.70 23.14 23.68
CA ALA A 539 -25.35 23.10 24.97
C ALA A 539 -24.35 22.94 26.12
N TYR A 540 -23.26 22.18 25.96
CA TYR A 540 -22.18 22.15 26.96
C TYR A 540 -21.42 23.48 27.07
N ALA A 541 -21.27 24.19 25.96
CA ALA A 541 -20.62 25.50 25.91
C ALA A 541 -21.49 26.63 26.46
N SER A 542 -22.81 26.47 26.47
CA SER A 542 -23.75 27.40 27.09
C SER A 542 -23.50 27.54 28.59
N GLU A 543 -23.65 28.74 29.13
CA GLU A 543 -23.44 29.05 30.55
C GLU A 543 -24.35 28.22 31.47
N ASP A 544 -25.59 28.00 31.04
CA ASP A 544 -26.61 27.28 31.80
C ASP A 544 -26.61 25.76 31.53
N GLY A 545 -25.89 25.29 30.51
CA GLY A 545 -25.92 23.89 30.09
C GLY A 545 -27.22 23.46 29.41
N VAL A 546 -28.11 24.42 29.10
CA VAL A 546 -29.45 24.17 28.54
C VAL A 546 -29.39 24.25 27.01
N LEU A 547 -29.87 23.21 26.34
CA LEU A 547 -30.15 23.23 24.91
C LEU A 547 -31.51 23.87 24.66
N THR A 548 -31.53 25.05 24.04
CA THR A 548 -32.75 25.78 23.67
C THR A 548 -33.05 25.62 22.18
N LYS A 549 -34.30 25.91 21.78
CA LYS A 549 -34.74 25.93 20.38
C LYS A 549 -33.89 26.88 19.53
N GLU A 550 -33.57 28.07 20.05
CA GLU A 550 -32.76 29.08 19.36
C GLU A 550 -31.34 28.58 19.04
N ILE A 551 -30.70 27.85 19.96
CA ILE A 551 -29.37 27.27 19.73
C ILE A 551 -29.42 26.26 18.57
N ILE A 552 -30.48 25.43 18.53
CA ILE A 552 -30.69 24.43 17.48
C ILE A 552 -30.89 25.11 16.12
N GLU A 553 -31.77 26.13 16.05
CA GLU A 553 -32.10 26.85 14.83
C GLU A 553 -30.89 27.61 14.27
N ASN A 554 -30.17 28.35 15.11
CA ASN A 554 -28.95 29.06 14.72
C ASN A 554 -27.87 28.08 14.21
N SER A 555 -27.72 26.93 14.86
CA SER A 555 -26.78 25.89 14.42
C SER A 555 -27.20 25.27 13.08
N LEU A 556 -28.51 25.06 12.88
CA LEU A 556 -29.08 24.55 11.63
C LEU A 556 -28.82 25.51 10.46
N GLU A 557 -29.09 26.80 10.62
CA GLU A 557 -28.86 27.79 9.56
C GLU A 557 -27.41 27.80 9.11
N ASN A 558 -26.49 27.79 10.07
CA ASN A 558 -25.06 27.68 9.79
C ASN A 558 -24.72 26.38 9.04
N ALA A 559 -25.30 25.24 9.44
CA ALA A 559 -25.08 23.97 8.77
C ALA A 559 -25.63 23.95 7.33
N ILE A 560 -26.80 24.55 7.09
CA ILE A 560 -27.40 24.69 5.75
C ILE A 560 -26.50 25.55 4.87
N GLN A 561 -26.03 26.70 5.37
CA GLN A 561 -25.11 27.57 4.61
C GLN A 561 -23.80 26.85 4.28
N GLN A 562 -23.24 26.10 5.22
CA GLN A 562 -22.03 25.30 5.00
C GLN A 562 -22.27 24.19 3.96
N HIS A 563 -23.41 23.51 4.00
CA HIS A 563 -23.76 22.47 3.04
C HIS A 563 -23.88 23.06 1.63
N LYS A 564 -24.60 24.18 1.46
CA LYS A 564 -24.69 24.90 0.17
C LYS A 564 -23.31 25.25 -0.39
N ARG A 565 -22.42 25.83 0.43
CA ARG A 565 -21.04 26.16 0.03
C ARG A 565 -20.23 24.93 -0.42
N LYS A 566 -20.39 23.79 0.27
CA LYS A 566 -19.72 22.53 -0.12
C LYS A 566 -20.25 22.00 -1.44
N MET A 567 -21.56 22.08 -1.67
CA MET A 567 -22.15 21.68 -2.95
C MET A 567 -21.65 22.57 -4.10
N ASP A 568 -21.54 23.89 -3.88
CA ASP A 568 -20.97 24.80 -4.87
C ASP A 568 -19.52 24.45 -5.23
N TRP A 569 -18.70 24.05 -4.25
CA TRP A 569 -17.33 23.58 -4.50
C TRP A 569 -17.29 22.27 -5.29
N LEU A 570 -18.15 21.32 -4.94
CA LEU A 570 -18.24 20.03 -5.63
C LEU A 570 -18.70 20.22 -7.08
N LEU A 571 -19.68 21.09 -7.34
CA LEU A 571 -20.10 21.44 -8.70
C LEU A 571 -18.96 22.09 -9.50
N LYS A 572 -18.18 22.98 -8.89
CA LYS A 572 -16.99 23.56 -9.54
C LYS A 572 -15.95 22.49 -9.88
N GLU A 573 -15.68 21.56 -8.97
CA GLU A 573 -14.72 20.47 -9.19
C GLU A 573 -15.15 19.57 -10.35
N VAL A 574 -16.43 19.14 -10.37
CA VAL A 574 -16.99 18.36 -11.47
C VAL A 574 -16.87 19.10 -12.80
N ASN A 575 -17.21 20.39 -12.83
CA ASN A 575 -17.09 21.21 -14.04
C ASN A 575 -15.64 21.36 -14.53
N THR A 576 -14.66 21.44 -13.62
CA THR A 576 -13.25 21.50 -14.00
C THR A 576 -12.71 20.18 -14.57
N LEU A 577 -13.28 19.05 -14.16
CA LEU A 577 -12.84 17.72 -14.60
C LEU A 577 -13.51 17.29 -15.93
N ASN A 578 -14.71 17.82 -16.25
CA ASN A 578 -15.48 17.44 -17.44
C ASN A 578 -15.94 18.67 -18.26
N PRO A 579 -15.04 19.35 -18.99
CA PRO A 579 -15.41 20.54 -19.78
C PRO A 579 -16.35 20.28 -20.96
N LYS A 580 -16.61 19.01 -21.33
CA LYS A 580 -17.40 18.62 -22.51
C LYS A 580 -18.91 18.44 -22.28
N GLU A 581 -19.40 18.48 -21.04
CA GLU A 581 -20.83 18.25 -20.74
C GLU A 581 -21.65 19.55 -20.60
N HIS A 582 -21.03 20.71 -20.81
CA HIS A 582 -21.66 22.02 -20.64
C HIS A 582 -22.77 22.35 -21.67
N THR A 583 -22.94 21.58 -22.74
CA THR A 583 -24.03 21.82 -23.70
C THR A 583 -25.39 21.24 -23.27
N ASN A 584 -25.46 20.32 -22.30
CA ASN A 584 -26.74 19.68 -21.92
C ASN A 584 -27.31 20.10 -20.56
N PHE A 585 -26.49 20.58 -19.62
CA PHE A 585 -27.00 20.97 -18.29
C PHE A 585 -27.53 22.42 -18.19
N ALA A 586 -27.17 23.30 -19.14
CA ALA A 586 -27.74 24.65 -19.20
C ALA A 586 -29.23 24.65 -19.59
N ALA A 587 -29.72 23.59 -20.25
CA ALA A 587 -31.12 23.46 -20.66
C ALA A 587 -32.07 23.01 -19.53
N LEU A 588 -31.54 22.50 -18.41
CA LEU A 588 -32.34 22.01 -17.27
C LEU A 588 -32.54 23.04 -16.16
N LYS A 589 -32.03 24.27 -16.34
CA LYS A 589 -32.28 25.39 -15.42
C LYS A 589 -33.47 26.26 -15.81
N ASP A 590 -34.01 26.08 -17.01
CA ASP A 590 -35.16 26.83 -17.55
C ASP A 590 -36.42 25.95 -17.72
N GLN A 591 -36.56 24.87 -16.95
CA GLN A 591 -37.80 24.08 -16.84
C GLN A 591 -38.22 23.84 -15.39
#